data_AF-A0A329SPS4-F1
#
_entry.id   AF-A0A329SPS4-F1
#
_cell.length_a   1.000
_cell.length_b   1.000
_cell.length_c   1.000
_cell.angle_alpha   90.00
_cell.angle_beta   90.00
_cell.angle_gamma   90.00
#
_symmetry.space_group_name_H-M   'P 1'
#
loop_
_entity.id
_entity.type
_entity.pdbx_description
1 polymer ?
#
loop_
_entity_poly.entity_id
_entity_poly.type
_entity_poly.pdbx_seq_one_letter_code
_entity_poly.pdbx_strand_id
1 'polypeptide(L)'
;MADAKAQRQQARRAKIRAALQLFGFSTLRGLQGADLRRVLSGKDTLVLMPTGGGKSLCYQLPALLLPGLVVVVSPLLALMQDQVAALRRKHIGVEMLSSLVAQPQRERIVARLLQQFETTTHNIDDERIEMLYTTPETLQGDQMQLLLQQLQKRGGLALFAIDEAHCISSWGHDFRPAYRNLGKLRKSLPKVPMIALTATATERVRDDITKQLHFAADGSDVLLADFNRANISYTVYDKEMLADPVGALCRYIKKDHTDSCGVVYVHKRSDTDDLVLSMRKRDPDVKVAAFHAKFRSRNVK
;
A
#
# COMPACT_ATOMS: atom_id res chain seq x y z
N MET A 1 14.01 10.25 -38.01
CA MET A 1 12.95 10.35 -36.98
C MET A 1 12.57 9.02 -36.32
N ALA A 2 12.48 7.90 -37.07
CA ALA A 2 12.17 6.58 -36.51
C ALA A 2 13.22 6.05 -35.50
N ASP A 3 14.51 6.22 -35.80
CA ASP A 3 15.61 5.76 -34.92
C ASP A 3 15.64 6.44 -33.56
N ALA A 4 15.44 7.77 -33.50
CA ALA A 4 15.42 8.51 -32.25
C ALA A 4 14.26 8.09 -31.31
N LYS A 5 13.11 7.71 -31.89
CA LYS A 5 11.96 7.20 -31.15
C LYS A 5 12.23 5.79 -30.61
N ALA A 6 12.83 4.93 -31.42
CA ALA A 6 13.24 3.58 -31.02
C ALA A 6 14.28 3.61 -29.89
N GLN A 7 15.31 4.45 -30.01
CA GLN A 7 16.34 4.63 -28.98
C GLN A 7 15.76 5.14 -27.65
N ARG A 8 14.88 6.16 -27.68
CA ARG A 8 14.19 6.64 -26.47
C ARG A 8 13.34 5.55 -25.81
N GLN A 9 12.66 4.74 -26.62
CA GLN A 9 11.84 3.64 -26.12
C GLN A 9 12.70 2.53 -25.49
N GLN A 10 13.86 2.22 -26.08
CA GLN A 10 14.82 1.26 -25.55
C GLN A 10 15.42 1.75 -24.23
N ALA A 11 15.85 3.02 -24.14
CA ALA A 11 16.35 3.62 -22.91
C ALA A 11 15.30 3.59 -21.78
N ARG A 12 14.03 3.92 -22.09
CA ARG A 12 12.93 3.84 -21.12
C ARG A 12 12.71 2.42 -20.62
N ARG A 13 12.75 1.42 -21.51
CA ARG A 13 12.62 0.00 -21.14
C ARG A 13 13.78 -0.45 -20.24
N ALA A 14 15.00 -0.02 -20.54
CA ALA A 14 16.17 -0.32 -19.71
C ALA A 14 16.03 0.28 -18.30
N LYS A 15 15.60 1.55 -18.20
CA LYS A 15 15.36 2.20 -16.89
C LYS A 15 14.30 1.48 -16.07
N ILE A 16 13.18 1.08 -16.68
CA ILE A 16 12.11 0.30 -16.02
C ILE A 16 12.66 -1.05 -15.53
N ARG A 17 13.45 -1.74 -16.34
CA ARG A 17 14.04 -3.04 -15.96
C ARG A 17 15.01 -2.91 -14.79
N ALA A 18 15.89 -1.91 -14.81
CA ALA A 18 16.82 -1.64 -13.72
C ALA A 18 16.06 -1.33 -12.41
N ALA A 19 15.03 -0.49 -12.47
CA ALA A 19 14.21 -0.18 -11.30
C ALA A 19 13.47 -1.42 -10.77
N LEU A 20 12.94 -2.29 -11.63
CA LEU A 20 12.32 -3.56 -11.22
C LEU A 20 13.29 -4.50 -10.51
N GLN A 21 14.55 -4.55 -10.96
CA GLN A 21 15.58 -5.40 -10.36
C GLN A 21 15.90 -4.99 -8.91
N LEU A 22 15.85 -3.69 -8.56
CA LEU A 22 15.98 -3.22 -7.17
C LEU A 22 14.88 -3.80 -6.26
N PHE A 23 13.68 -4.00 -6.81
CA PHE A 23 12.59 -4.67 -6.10
C PHE A 23 12.72 -6.20 -6.09
N GLY A 24 13.64 -6.78 -6.85
CA GLY A 24 13.83 -8.23 -6.97
C GLY A 24 12.91 -8.87 -8.01
N PHE A 25 12.37 -8.08 -8.94
CA PHE A 25 11.44 -8.56 -9.97
C PHE A 25 12.05 -8.48 -11.37
N SER A 26 11.75 -9.48 -12.20
CA SER A 26 12.17 -9.51 -13.61
C SER A 26 11.11 -8.96 -14.55
N THR A 27 9.82 -9.07 -14.18
CA THR A 27 8.68 -8.70 -15.03
C THR A 27 7.55 -8.08 -14.21
N LEU A 28 6.82 -7.16 -14.84
CA LEU A 28 5.53 -6.66 -14.33
C LEU A 28 4.46 -7.75 -14.44
N ARG A 29 3.53 -7.79 -13.49
CA ARG A 29 2.43 -8.77 -13.43
C ARG A 29 1.08 -8.08 -13.59
N GLY A 30 0.13 -8.78 -14.21
CA GLY A 30 -1.26 -8.32 -14.33
C GLY A 30 -1.36 -6.87 -14.80
N LEU A 31 -2.02 -6.04 -13.98
CA LEU A 31 -2.28 -4.64 -14.30
C LEU A 31 -1.09 -3.69 -14.11
N GLN A 32 0.00 -4.11 -13.48
CA GLN A 32 1.12 -3.22 -13.15
C GLN A 32 1.70 -2.50 -14.37
N GLY A 33 1.71 -3.17 -15.55
CA GLY A 33 2.15 -2.54 -16.79
C GLY A 33 1.19 -1.48 -17.34
N ALA A 34 -0.12 -1.70 -17.18
CA ALA A 34 -1.14 -0.72 -17.59
C ALA A 34 -1.11 0.50 -16.66
N ASP A 35 -1.07 0.25 -15.35
CA ASP A 35 -0.93 1.26 -14.32
C ASP A 35 0.31 2.15 -14.53
N LEU A 36 1.49 1.53 -14.66
CA LEU A 36 2.74 2.25 -14.86
C LEU A 36 2.68 3.18 -16.08
N ARG A 37 2.05 2.76 -17.19
CA ARG A 37 1.90 3.61 -18.38
C ARG A 37 1.03 4.83 -18.08
N ARG A 38 -0.06 4.66 -17.34
CA ARG A 38 -0.97 5.75 -16.97
C ARG A 38 -0.29 6.75 -16.05
N VAL A 39 0.32 6.26 -14.97
CA VAL A 39 1.03 7.09 -13.99
C VAL A 39 2.16 7.88 -14.66
N LEU A 40 3.00 7.24 -15.49
CA LEU A 40 4.07 7.92 -16.21
C LEU A 40 3.56 8.89 -17.30
N SER A 41 2.27 8.83 -17.64
CA SER A 41 1.62 9.79 -18.55
C SER A 41 0.89 10.90 -17.79
N GLY A 42 1.04 10.97 -16.47
CA GLY A 42 0.40 11.99 -15.62
C GLY A 42 -1.11 11.81 -15.48
N LYS A 43 -1.63 10.60 -15.69
CA LYS A 43 -3.07 10.31 -15.56
C LYS A 43 -3.41 9.78 -14.18
N ASP A 44 -4.53 10.24 -13.65
CA ASP A 44 -5.13 9.67 -12.45
C ASP A 44 -5.51 8.21 -12.70
N THR A 45 -5.42 7.36 -11.68
CA THR A 45 -5.71 5.93 -11.82
C THR A 45 -6.25 5.34 -10.52
N LEU A 46 -7.39 4.64 -10.60
CA LEU A 46 -7.90 3.76 -9.54
C LEU A 46 -7.50 2.31 -9.87
N VAL A 47 -6.70 1.70 -9.03
CA VAL A 47 -6.21 0.32 -9.17
C VAL A 47 -6.88 -0.59 -8.16
N LEU A 48 -7.66 -1.55 -8.67
CA LEU A 48 -8.25 -2.62 -7.87
C LEU A 48 -7.50 -3.92 -8.14
N MET A 49 -6.71 -4.35 -7.17
CA MET A 49 -5.95 -5.60 -7.26
C MET A 49 -6.02 -6.34 -5.94
N PRO A 50 -6.23 -7.68 -5.94
CA PRO A 50 -6.35 -8.45 -4.71
C PRO A 50 -5.12 -8.29 -3.81
N THR A 51 -5.27 -8.58 -2.52
CA THR A 51 -4.13 -8.62 -1.58
C THR A 51 -3.05 -9.53 -2.14
N GLY A 52 -1.77 -9.14 -2.01
CA GLY A 52 -0.65 -9.86 -2.64
C GLY A 52 -0.55 -9.73 -4.17
N GLY A 53 -1.47 -9.04 -4.84
CA GLY A 53 -1.40 -8.76 -6.29
C GLY A 53 -0.26 -7.82 -6.68
N GLY A 54 0.45 -7.22 -5.71
CA GLY A 54 1.59 -6.34 -5.96
C GLY A 54 1.19 -4.87 -6.16
N LYS A 55 0.18 -4.39 -5.42
CA LYS A 55 -0.28 -2.99 -5.42
C LYS A 55 0.83 -1.99 -5.12
N SER A 56 1.69 -2.28 -4.13
CA SER A 56 2.74 -1.35 -3.74
C SER A 56 3.70 -1.00 -4.88
N LEU A 57 3.97 -1.96 -5.77
CA LEU A 57 4.84 -1.74 -6.93
C LEU A 57 4.25 -0.70 -7.91
N CYS A 58 2.93 -0.54 -7.96
CA CYS A 58 2.24 0.43 -8.81
C CYS A 58 2.58 1.89 -8.48
N TYR A 59 3.03 2.21 -7.26
CA TYR A 59 3.53 3.54 -6.91
C TYR A 59 5.02 3.58 -6.56
N GLN A 60 5.59 2.47 -6.04
CA GLN A 60 7.02 2.38 -5.73
C GLN A 60 7.88 2.39 -6.99
N LEU A 61 7.45 1.73 -8.06
CA LEU A 61 8.19 1.75 -9.32
C LEU A 61 8.17 3.13 -9.98
N PRO A 62 7.01 3.83 -10.11
CA PRO A 62 7.00 5.22 -10.56
C PRO A 62 7.90 6.15 -9.75
N ALA A 63 8.05 5.95 -8.44
CA ALA A 63 8.92 6.80 -7.62
C ALA A 63 10.36 6.84 -8.12
N LEU A 64 10.90 5.70 -8.59
CA LEU A 64 12.26 5.63 -9.14
C LEU A 64 12.37 6.14 -10.59
N LEU A 65 11.23 6.38 -11.24
CA LEU A 65 11.17 6.72 -12.66
C LEU A 65 10.84 8.19 -12.90
N LEU A 66 10.05 8.79 -12.00
CA LEU A 66 9.60 10.18 -12.04
C LEU A 66 10.64 11.13 -11.43
N PRO A 67 10.71 12.39 -11.90
CA PRO A 67 11.70 13.36 -11.43
C PRO A 67 11.36 14.01 -10.08
N GLY A 68 10.20 13.72 -9.49
CA GLY A 68 9.75 14.31 -8.23
C GLY A 68 9.39 13.27 -7.18
N LEU A 69 9.05 13.77 -5.99
CA LEU A 69 8.64 12.98 -4.82
C LEU A 69 7.29 12.30 -5.05
N VAL A 70 7.19 11.04 -4.67
CA VAL A 70 5.93 10.32 -4.53
C VAL A 70 5.48 10.36 -3.07
N VAL A 71 4.34 10.99 -2.81
CA VAL A 71 3.75 11.06 -1.47
C VAL A 71 2.75 9.92 -1.32
N VAL A 72 3.02 8.98 -0.41
CA VAL A 72 2.19 7.82 -0.13
C VAL A 72 1.35 8.07 1.12
N VAL A 73 0.03 8.07 0.96
CA VAL A 73 -0.95 8.21 2.04
C VAL A 73 -1.43 6.82 2.42
N SER A 74 -1.23 6.40 3.67
CA SER A 74 -1.61 5.07 4.16
C SER A 74 -2.29 5.18 5.53
N PRO A 75 -3.30 4.33 5.84
CA PRO A 75 -4.03 4.47 7.10
C PRO A 75 -3.26 3.92 8.30
N LEU A 76 -2.45 2.88 8.13
CA LEU A 76 -1.87 2.13 9.24
C LEU A 76 -0.38 2.45 9.42
N LEU A 77 -0.04 2.99 10.59
CA LEU A 77 1.35 3.30 10.95
C LEU A 77 2.27 2.07 10.87
N ALA A 78 1.80 0.91 11.32
CA ALA A 78 2.56 -0.33 11.26
C ALA A 78 2.89 -0.72 9.81
N LEU A 79 1.91 -0.63 8.91
CA LEU A 79 2.12 -0.91 7.48
C LEU A 79 3.12 0.07 6.86
N MET A 80 3.03 1.37 7.20
CA MET A 80 4.00 2.36 6.75
C MET A 80 5.42 2.04 7.24
N GLN A 81 5.59 1.67 8.51
CA GLN A 81 6.89 1.30 9.07
C GLN A 81 7.49 0.08 8.36
N ASP A 82 6.69 -0.94 8.10
CA ASP A 82 7.13 -2.14 7.37
C ASP A 82 7.57 -1.81 5.94
N GLN A 83 6.81 -0.98 5.22
CA GLN A 83 7.15 -0.53 3.87
C GLN A 83 8.43 0.31 3.86
N VAL A 84 8.55 1.27 4.77
CA VAL A 84 9.75 2.13 4.91
C VAL A 84 10.98 1.28 5.22
N ALA A 85 10.88 0.32 6.14
CA ALA A 85 11.98 -0.57 6.48
C ALA A 85 12.37 -1.49 5.31
N ALA A 86 11.40 -2.01 4.55
CA ALA A 86 11.65 -2.82 3.36
C ALA A 86 12.35 -2.03 2.25
N LEU A 87 11.95 -0.78 2.01
CA LEU A 87 12.54 0.11 1.02
C LEU A 87 13.97 0.54 1.41
N ARG A 88 14.21 0.88 2.68
CA ARG A 88 15.56 1.21 3.18
C ARG A 88 16.54 0.05 3.06
N ARG A 89 16.09 -1.19 3.30
CA ARG A 89 16.92 -2.40 3.06
C ARG A 89 17.32 -2.60 1.59
N LYS A 90 16.61 -1.96 0.66
CA LYS A 90 16.91 -1.95 -0.77
C LYS A 90 17.69 -0.70 -1.20
N HIS A 91 18.16 0.10 -0.25
CA HIS A 91 18.82 1.38 -0.50
C HIS A 91 17.97 2.36 -1.31
N ILE A 92 16.64 2.28 -1.17
CA ILE A 92 15.72 3.24 -1.78
C ILE A 92 15.45 4.35 -0.78
N GLY A 93 15.69 5.59 -1.18
CA GLY A 93 15.45 6.77 -0.36
C GLY A 93 13.97 6.95 -0.04
N VAL A 94 13.63 6.81 1.24
CA VAL A 94 12.26 6.92 1.74
C VAL A 94 12.26 7.52 3.15
N GLU A 95 11.29 8.39 3.39
CA GLU A 95 11.01 8.93 4.72
C GLU A 95 9.54 8.76 5.10
N MET A 96 9.26 8.96 6.38
CA MET A 96 7.90 8.96 6.93
C MET A 96 7.67 10.25 7.70
N LEU A 97 6.49 10.84 7.56
CA LEU A 97 6.00 11.91 8.42
C LEU A 97 4.65 11.50 9.01
N SER A 98 4.65 11.26 10.32
CA SER A 98 3.48 10.86 11.09
C SER A 98 3.57 11.36 12.53
N SER A 99 2.60 10.96 13.37
CA SER A 99 2.64 11.20 14.82
C SER A 99 3.75 10.43 15.55
N LEU A 100 4.35 9.41 14.92
CA LEU A 100 5.46 8.65 15.51
C LEU A 100 6.82 9.33 15.35
N VAL A 101 6.91 10.36 14.50
CA VAL A 101 8.17 11.02 14.17
C VAL A 101 8.35 12.23 15.07
N ALA A 102 9.41 12.21 15.88
CA ALA A 102 9.74 13.30 16.78
C ALA A 102 10.06 14.59 16.01
N GLN A 103 9.76 15.73 16.63
CA GLN A 103 9.87 17.05 16.00
C GLN A 103 11.26 17.34 15.40
N PRO A 104 12.39 17.05 16.06
CA PRO A 104 13.72 17.29 15.47
C PRO A 104 13.98 16.44 14.21
N GLN A 105 13.46 15.22 14.18
CA GLN A 105 13.57 14.35 13.00
C GLN A 105 12.68 14.85 11.86
N ARG A 106 11.46 15.30 12.17
CA ARG A 106 10.55 15.91 11.20
C ARG A 106 11.20 17.12 10.52
N GLU A 107 11.81 18.03 11.28
CA GLU A 107 12.48 19.22 10.75
C GLU A 107 13.64 18.85 9.80
N ARG A 108 14.44 17.84 10.16
CA ARG A 108 15.51 17.33 9.28
C ARG A 108 14.97 16.76 7.98
N ILE A 109 13.88 15.99 8.03
CA ILE A 109 13.24 15.42 6.83
C ILE A 109 12.71 16.55 5.93
N VAL A 110 12.03 17.54 6.51
CA VAL A 110 11.50 18.71 5.78
C VAL A 110 12.62 19.48 5.10
N ALA A 111 13.70 19.79 5.81
CA ALA A 111 14.85 20.51 5.25
C ALA A 111 15.47 19.76 4.07
N ARG A 112 15.71 18.45 4.20
CA ARG A 112 16.24 17.60 3.11
C ARG A 112 15.31 17.57 1.89
N LEU A 113 14.00 17.43 2.12
CA LEU A 113 13.01 17.42 1.05
C LEU A 113 12.99 18.74 0.26
N LEU A 114 13.16 19.88 0.93
CA LEU A 114 13.22 21.16 0.25
C LEU A 114 14.55 21.31 -0.51
N GLN A 115 15.67 21.03 0.15
CA GLN A 115 17.01 21.17 -0.41
C GLN A 115 17.20 20.36 -1.70
N GLN A 116 16.69 19.11 -1.77
CA GLN A 116 16.85 18.26 -2.95
C GLN A 116 16.16 18.79 -4.22
N PHE A 117 15.24 19.75 -4.09
CA PHE A 117 14.54 20.40 -5.21
C PHE A 117 14.93 21.89 -5.35
N GLU A 118 16.03 22.30 -4.74
CA GLU A 118 16.48 23.70 -4.71
C GLU A 118 17.48 24.03 -5.85
N THR A 119 18.22 23.03 -6.36
CA THR A 119 19.22 23.19 -7.43
C THR A 119 18.84 22.43 -8.71
N THR A 120 19.08 23.04 -9.88
CA THR A 120 18.82 22.44 -11.22
C THR A 120 19.82 21.32 -11.56
N THR A 121 20.94 21.24 -10.84
CA THR A 121 21.93 20.17 -10.95
C THR A 121 21.60 19.08 -9.93
N HIS A 122 20.84 18.07 -10.39
CA HIS A 122 20.62 16.83 -9.65
C HIS A 122 21.95 16.07 -9.54
N ASN A 123 22.72 16.32 -8.47
CA ASN A 123 23.71 15.34 -8.06
C ASN A 123 22.94 14.09 -7.63
N ILE A 124 23.20 12.99 -8.33
CA ILE A 124 22.67 11.67 -8.03
C ILE A 124 23.47 11.15 -6.84
N ASP A 125 23.26 11.75 -5.67
CA ASP A 125 23.83 11.27 -4.41
C ASP A 125 22.86 10.31 -3.74
N ASP A 126 23.41 9.39 -2.96
CA ASP A 126 22.78 8.31 -2.17
C ASP A 126 21.70 8.79 -1.14
N GLU A 127 21.28 10.06 -1.21
CA GLU A 127 20.44 10.74 -0.22
C GLU A 127 19.09 11.24 -0.74
N ARG A 128 18.79 11.12 -2.04
CA ARG A 128 17.52 11.57 -2.62
C ARG A 128 16.34 10.81 -2.02
N ILE A 129 15.33 11.55 -1.56
CA ILE A 129 14.09 10.98 -1.04
C ILE A 129 13.11 10.82 -2.20
N GLU A 130 12.92 9.59 -2.64
CA GLU A 130 12.01 9.22 -3.74
C GLU A 130 10.56 9.12 -3.25
N MET A 131 10.38 8.71 -1.99
CA MET A 131 9.06 8.47 -1.39
C MET A 131 8.92 9.08 0.01
N LEU A 132 7.74 9.63 0.28
CA LEU A 132 7.33 10.12 1.59
C LEU A 132 6.03 9.44 2.03
N TYR A 133 6.09 8.59 3.06
CA TYR A 133 4.89 8.01 3.67
C TYR A 133 4.29 8.97 4.69
N THR A 134 2.97 9.13 4.67
CA THR A 134 2.25 9.92 5.66
C THR A 134 0.85 9.39 5.92
N THR A 135 0.24 9.79 7.04
CA THR A 135 -1.15 9.47 7.36
C THR A 135 -2.08 10.53 6.78
N PRO A 136 -3.36 10.23 6.49
CA PRO A 136 -4.30 11.24 6.00
C PRO A 136 -4.49 12.40 6.99
N GLU A 137 -4.35 12.18 8.30
CA GLU A 137 -4.43 13.24 9.32
C GLU A 137 -3.20 14.15 9.27
N THR A 138 -2.01 13.56 9.22
CA THR A 138 -0.75 14.33 9.13
C THR A 138 -0.72 15.15 7.85
N LEU A 139 -1.24 14.57 6.75
CA LEU A 139 -1.34 15.24 5.47
C LEU A 139 -2.14 16.55 5.52
N GLN A 140 -3.17 16.60 6.36
CA GLN A 140 -4.06 17.76 6.48
C GLN A 140 -3.53 18.86 7.40
N GLY A 141 -2.46 18.61 8.16
CA GLY A 141 -1.89 19.61 9.06
C GLY A 141 -1.20 20.76 8.31
N ASP A 142 -1.23 21.96 8.89
CA ASP A 142 -0.72 23.18 8.26
C ASP A 142 0.75 23.09 7.85
N GLN A 143 1.60 22.51 8.70
CA GLN A 143 3.03 22.29 8.39
C GLN A 143 3.22 21.44 7.14
N MET A 144 2.40 20.40 6.97
CA MET A 144 2.47 19.54 5.80
C MET A 144 1.93 20.25 4.56
N GLN A 145 0.82 21.00 4.68
CA GLN A 145 0.29 21.78 3.57
C GLN A 145 1.31 22.83 3.08
N LEU A 146 2.02 23.49 3.99
CA LEU A 146 3.10 24.41 3.64
C LEU A 146 4.24 23.71 2.89
N LEU A 147 4.69 22.54 3.38
CA LEU A 147 5.70 21.73 2.71
C LEU A 147 5.27 21.35 1.29
N LEU A 148 4.05 20.85 1.11
CA LEU A 148 3.54 20.45 -0.20
C LEU A 148 3.50 21.62 -1.18
N GLN A 149 3.08 22.81 -0.73
CA GLN A 149 3.10 24.02 -1.56
C GLN A 149 4.52 24.43 -1.97
N GLN A 150 5.48 24.36 -1.05
CA GLN A 150 6.89 24.66 -1.35
C GLN A 150 7.48 23.66 -2.34
N LEU A 151 7.22 22.36 -2.15
CA LEU A 151 7.65 21.31 -3.08
C LEU A 151 7.01 21.49 -4.47
N GLN A 152 5.72 21.81 -4.54
CA GLN A 152 5.04 22.07 -5.80
C GLN A 152 5.66 23.25 -6.56
N LYS A 153 5.95 24.37 -5.88
CA LYS A 153 6.60 25.54 -6.48
C LYS A 153 7.96 25.21 -7.10
N ARG A 154 8.65 24.20 -6.56
CA ARG A 154 9.94 23.70 -7.03
C ARG A 154 9.82 22.58 -8.06
N GLY A 155 8.61 22.18 -8.46
CA GLY A 155 8.39 21.03 -9.34
C GLY A 155 8.74 19.68 -8.70
N GLY A 156 8.84 19.63 -7.36
CA GLY A 156 9.31 18.47 -6.61
C GLY A 156 8.23 17.43 -6.28
N LEU A 157 6.98 17.61 -6.72
CA LEU A 157 5.89 16.64 -6.51
C LEU A 157 5.58 15.90 -7.81
N ALA A 158 5.66 14.58 -7.78
CA ALA A 158 5.42 13.74 -8.94
C ALA A 158 4.08 13.00 -8.91
N LEU A 159 3.66 12.51 -7.74
CA LEU A 159 2.49 11.64 -7.61
C LEU A 159 2.00 11.59 -6.16
N PHE A 160 0.69 11.55 -5.97
CA PHE A 160 0.09 11.09 -4.72
C PHE A 160 -0.37 9.64 -4.88
N ALA A 161 0.08 8.75 -4.00
CA ALA A 161 -0.40 7.39 -3.92
C ALA A 161 -1.29 7.23 -2.68
N ILE A 162 -2.56 6.92 -2.89
CA ILE A 162 -3.57 6.76 -1.86
C ILE A 162 -3.78 5.26 -1.65
N ASP A 163 -3.12 4.71 -0.64
CA ASP A 163 -3.22 3.32 -0.26
C ASP A 163 -4.52 3.07 0.53
N GLU A 164 -5.05 1.86 0.44
CA GLU A 164 -6.36 1.50 1.00
C GLU A 164 -7.47 2.52 0.71
N ALA A 165 -7.59 2.93 -0.56
CA ALA A 165 -8.51 3.97 -1.01
C ALA A 165 -9.98 3.69 -0.68
N HIS A 166 -10.35 2.45 -0.35
CA HIS A 166 -11.69 2.12 0.14
C HIS A 166 -12.06 2.87 1.43
N CYS A 167 -11.09 3.35 2.22
CA CYS A 167 -11.31 4.18 3.41
C CYS A 167 -12.00 5.52 3.11
N ILE A 168 -11.99 5.97 1.86
CA ILE A 168 -12.65 7.21 1.41
C ILE A 168 -14.17 7.08 1.50
N SER A 169 -14.70 5.90 1.15
CA SER A 169 -16.14 5.69 1.04
C SER A 169 -16.73 5.25 2.38
N SER A 170 -17.85 5.87 2.78
CA SER A 170 -18.63 5.41 3.94
C SER A 170 -19.27 4.03 3.72
N TRP A 171 -19.30 3.57 2.48
CA TRP A 171 -19.74 2.22 2.10
C TRP A 171 -18.58 1.20 2.14
N GLY A 172 -17.36 1.66 2.40
CA GLY A 172 -16.20 0.81 2.66
C GLY A 172 -16.27 0.18 4.04
N HIS A 173 -15.56 -0.93 4.22
CA HIS A 173 -15.52 -1.68 5.48
C HIS A 173 -14.67 -1.00 6.57
N ASP A 174 -13.86 0.00 6.21
CA ASP A 174 -12.97 0.74 7.12
C ASP A 174 -12.98 2.24 6.80
N PHE A 175 -14.16 2.86 6.85
CA PHE A 175 -14.31 4.29 6.55
C PHE A 175 -13.49 5.16 7.51
N ARG A 176 -12.70 6.08 6.94
CA ARG A 176 -11.87 7.02 7.70
C ARG A 176 -12.14 8.46 7.26
N PRO A 177 -12.75 9.31 8.10
CA PRO A 177 -13.13 10.68 7.73
C PRO A 177 -12.00 11.52 7.12
N ALA A 178 -10.76 11.32 7.60
CA ALA A 178 -9.58 12.00 7.07
C ALA A 178 -9.31 11.69 5.58
N TYR A 179 -9.64 10.49 5.09
CA TYR A 179 -9.48 10.13 3.67
C TYR A 179 -10.43 10.92 2.76
N ARG A 180 -11.64 11.24 3.24
CA ARG A 180 -12.61 12.00 2.46
C ARG A 180 -12.12 13.40 2.12
N ASN A 181 -11.24 13.97 2.95
CA ASN A 181 -10.65 15.28 2.72
C ASN A 181 -9.51 15.26 1.69
N LEU A 182 -9.06 14.10 1.20
CA LEU A 182 -7.98 14.02 0.20
C LEU A 182 -8.38 14.67 -1.13
N GLY A 183 -9.68 14.73 -1.47
CA GLY A 183 -10.16 15.50 -2.62
C GLY A 183 -9.78 16.99 -2.59
N LYS A 184 -9.50 17.56 -1.40
CA LYS A 184 -9.02 18.94 -1.27
C LYS A 184 -7.63 19.13 -1.88
N LEU A 185 -6.79 18.08 -1.94
CA LEU A 185 -5.48 18.14 -2.59
C LEU A 185 -5.62 18.48 -4.08
N ARG A 186 -6.70 18.08 -4.74
CA ARG A 186 -6.96 18.44 -6.14
C ARG A 186 -7.13 19.94 -6.31
N LYS A 187 -7.68 20.65 -5.31
CA LYS A 187 -7.86 22.10 -5.36
C LYS A 187 -6.53 22.85 -5.21
N SER A 188 -5.67 22.43 -4.29
CA SER A 188 -4.38 23.08 -4.05
C SER A 188 -3.29 22.65 -5.03
N LEU A 189 -3.30 21.39 -5.46
CA LEU A 189 -2.27 20.74 -6.27
C LEU A 189 -2.85 20.11 -7.56
N PRO A 190 -3.56 20.87 -8.42
CA PRO A 190 -4.38 20.30 -9.50
C PRO A 190 -3.59 19.50 -10.54
N LYS A 191 -2.31 19.84 -10.75
CA LYS A 191 -1.43 19.23 -11.76
C LYS A 191 -0.74 17.94 -11.30
N VAL A 192 -0.78 17.61 -10.02
CA VAL A 192 -0.13 16.39 -9.51
C VAL A 192 -1.09 15.22 -9.70
N PRO A 193 -0.70 14.17 -10.44
CA PRO A 193 -1.56 13.00 -10.61
C PRO A 193 -1.75 12.26 -9.29
N MET A 194 -2.84 11.50 -9.19
CA MET A 194 -3.16 10.65 -8.05
C MET A 194 -3.39 9.22 -8.53
N ILE A 195 -2.78 8.26 -7.81
CA ILE A 195 -3.11 6.85 -7.91
C ILE A 195 -3.82 6.43 -6.63
N ALA A 196 -4.98 5.81 -6.74
CA ALA A 196 -5.74 5.25 -5.64
C ALA A 196 -5.71 3.72 -5.73
N LEU A 197 -5.36 3.03 -4.65
CA LEU A 197 -5.20 1.57 -4.66
C LEU A 197 -6.05 0.92 -3.57
N THR A 198 -6.72 -0.18 -3.89
CA THR A 198 -7.43 -0.98 -2.88
C THR A 198 -7.49 -2.45 -3.29
N ALA A 199 -7.64 -3.33 -2.31
CA ALA A 199 -7.86 -4.76 -2.54
C ALA A 199 -9.31 -5.09 -2.87
N THR A 200 -10.23 -4.34 -2.28
CA THR A 200 -11.66 -4.63 -2.31
C THR A 200 -12.44 -3.33 -2.47
N ALA A 201 -13.25 -3.26 -3.53
CA ALA A 201 -14.20 -2.17 -3.73
C ALA A 201 -15.35 -2.67 -4.61
N THR A 202 -16.55 -2.65 -4.06
CA THR A 202 -17.78 -2.80 -4.85
C THR A 202 -17.89 -1.65 -5.83
N GLU A 203 -18.72 -1.77 -6.86
CA GLU A 203 -18.96 -0.71 -7.84
C GLU A 203 -19.31 0.63 -7.16
N ARG A 204 -20.24 0.60 -6.22
CA ARG A 204 -20.61 1.76 -5.41
C ARG A 204 -19.43 2.42 -4.67
N VAL A 205 -18.52 1.60 -4.12
CA VAL A 205 -17.31 2.12 -3.44
C VAL A 205 -16.35 2.75 -4.45
N ARG A 206 -16.19 2.15 -5.65
CA ARG A 206 -15.33 2.70 -6.71
C ARG A 206 -15.84 4.04 -7.22
N ASP A 207 -17.15 4.15 -7.42
CA ASP A 207 -17.78 5.39 -7.88
C ASP A 207 -17.60 6.51 -6.86
N ASP A 208 -17.77 6.18 -5.56
CA ASP A 208 -17.56 7.15 -4.49
C ASP A 208 -16.09 7.58 -4.39
N ILE A 209 -15.12 6.64 -4.48
CA ILE A 209 -13.68 6.98 -4.53
C ILE A 209 -13.39 7.95 -5.69
N THR A 210 -13.82 7.59 -6.90
CA THR A 210 -13.61 8.37 -8.12
C THR A 210 -14.21 9.77 -7.96
N LYS A 211 -15.42 9.85 -7.41
CA LYS A 211 -16.11 11.12 -7.14
C LYS A 211 -15.40 11.96 -6.09
N GLN A 212 -14.99 11.40 -4.95
CA GLN A 212 -14.35 12.17 -3.88
C GLN A 212 -12.94 12.66 -4.29
N LEU A 213 -12.21 11.90 -5.12
CA LEU A 213 -10.88 12.28 -5.61
C LEU A 213 -10.90 13.12 -6.89
N HIS A 214 -12.09 13.34 -7.45
CA HIS A 214 -12.32 14.08 -8.70
C HIS A 214 -11.61 13.44 -9.91
N PHE A 215 -11.64 12.11 -10.01
CA PHE A 215 -11.17 11.37 -11.17
C PHE A 215 -12.20 11.44 -12.30
N ALA A 216 -11.82 11.04 -13.52
CA ALA A 216 -12.74 11.04 -14.66
C ALA A 216 -13.92 10.11 -14.41
N ALA A 217 -15.14 10.64 -14.59
CA ALA A 217 -16.38 9.90 -14.37
C ALA A 217 -16.70 8.87 -15.47
N ASP A 218 -15.93 8.87 -16.57
CA ASP A 218 -16.10 7.95 -17.71
C ASP A 218 -15.51 6.55 -17.46
N GLY A 219 -14.95 6.31 -16.26
CA GLY A 219 -14.33 5.05 -15.88
C GLY A 219 -12.97 4.80 -16.53
N SER A 220 -12.46 5.73 -17.36
CA SER A 220 -11.19 5.57 -18.05
C SER A 220 -9.98 5.49 -17.11
N ASP A 221 -10.16 5.89 -15.85
CA ASP A 221 -9.15 5.85 -14.80
C ASP A 221 -9.12 4.53 -14.02
N VAL A 222 -10.07 3.61 -14.24
CA VAL A 222 -10.22 2.41 -13.41
C VAL A 222 -9.54 1.19 -14.04
N LEU A 223 -8.67 0.54 -13.28
CA LEU A 223 -8.03 -0.74 -13.63
C LEU A 223 -8.49 -1.83 -12.65
N LEU A 224 -9.22 -2.82 -13.17
CA LEU A 224 -9.78 -3.93 -12.38
C LEU A 224 -9.03 -5.23 -12.68
N ALA A 225 -8.38 -5.81 -11.68
CA ALA A 225 -7.85 -7.16 -11.78
C ALA A 225 -8.97 -8.17 -11.54
N ASP A 226 -8.79 -9.37 -12.07
CA ASP A 226 -9.57 -10.52 -11.63
C ASP A 226 -9.31 -10.76 -10.13
N PHE A 227 -10.38 -10.98 -9.38
CA PHE A 227 -10.32 -11.31 -7.96
C PHE A 227 -10.00 -12.78 -7.72
N ASN A 228 -10.12 -13.61 -8.76
CA ASN A 228 -9.84 -15.02 -8.66
C ASN A 228 -8.38 -15.26 -8.25
N ARG A 229 -8.19 -16.13 -7.24
CA ARG A 229 -6.87 -16.56 -6.78
C ARG A 229 -6.78 -18.04 -7.03
N ALA A 230 -6.24 -18.42 -8.18
CA ALA A 230 -6.09 -19.82 -8.59
C ALA A 230 -5.29 -20.68 -7.59
N ASN A 231 -4.52 -20.03 -6.70
CA ASN A 231 -3.78 -20.66 -5.62
C ASN A 231 -4.56 -20.79 -4.29
N ILE A 232 -5.87 -20.47 -4.27
CA ILE A 232 -6.75 -20.63 -3.10
C ILE A 232 -7.84 -21.64 -3.43
N SER A 233 -7.88 -22.74 -2.66
CA SER A 233 -8.96 -23.72 -2.68
C SER A 233 -10.01 -23.39 -1.61
N TYR A 234 -11.28 -23.38 -2.00
CA TYR A 234 -12.39 -23.22 -1.06
C TYR A 234 -12.95 -24.58 -0.66
N THR A 235 -13.10 -24.83 0.64
CA THR A 235 -13.77 -26.01 1.18
C THR A 235 -14.72 -25.59 2.28
N VAL A 236 -15.94 -26.12 2.27
CA VAL A 236 -16.97 -25.80 3.25
C VAL A 236 -17.34 -27.07 3.99
N TYR A 237 -17.32 -27.00 5.32
CA TYR A 237 -17.75 -28.07 6.21
C TYR A 237 -18.94 -27.59 7.03
N ASP A 238 -19.95 -28.44 7.18
CA ASP A 238 -21.02 -28.20 8.13
C ASP A 238 -20.51 -28.48 9.54
N LYS A 239 -20.44 -27.43 10.37
CA LYS A 239 -19.95 -27.52 11.74
C LYS A 239 -20.88 -28.35 12.63
N GLU A 240 -22.18 -28.35 12.37
CA GLU A 240 -23.17 -29.07 13.19
C GLU A 240 -23.06 -30.59 12.98
N MET A 241 -22.58 -31.01 11.81
CA MET A 241 -22.32 -32.41 11.49
C MET A 241 -21.01 -32.94 12.10
N LEU A 242 -20.16 -32.07 12.65
CA LEU A 242 -18.93 -32.47 13.31
C LEU A 242 -19.19 -32.75 14.79
N ALA A 243 -19.15 -34.04 15.17
CA ALA A 243 -19.24 -34.45 16.58
C ALA A 243 -18.16 -33.82 17.48
N ASP A 244 -17.00 -33.51 16.91
CA ASP A 244 -15.89 -32.83 17.57
C ASP A 244 -15.20 -31.85 16.59
N PRO A 245 -15.67 -30.59 16.51
CA PRO A 245 -15.11 -29.60 15.60
C PRO A 245 -13.64 -29.27 15.89
N VAL A 246 -13.25 -29.23 17.18
CA VAL A 246 -11.88 -28.87 17.59
C VAL A 246 -10.92 -29.98 17.22
N GLY A 247 -11.23 -31.23 17.51
CA GLY A 247 -10.37 -32.34 17.08
C GLY A 247 -10.38 -32.55 15.57
N ALA A 248 -11.49 -32.24 14.88
CA ALA A 248 -11.48 -32.22 13.41
C ALA A 248 -10.49 -31.20 12.85
N LEU A 249 -10.45 -29.99 13.42
CA LEU A 249 -9.47 -28.97 13.08
C LEU A 249 -8.03 -29.41 13.38
N CYS A 250 -7.76 -29.98 14.56
CA CYS A 250 -6.42 -30.50 14.89
C CYS A 250 -5.97 -31.60 13.92
N ARG A 251 -6.87 -32.53 13.56
CA ARG A 251 -6.59 -33.59 12.58
C ARG A 251 -6.31 -33.02 11.19
N TYR A 252 -7.11 -32.05 10.74
CA TYR A 252 -6.90 -31.35 9.47
C TYR A 252 -5.51 -30.70 9.42
N ILE A 253 -5.12 -29.98 10.48
CA ILE A 253 -3.81 -29.34 10.56
C ILE A 253 -2.68 -30.38 10.53
N LYS A 254 -2.75 -31.44 11.34
CA LYS A 254 -1.66 -32.45 11.39
C LYS A 254 -1.54 -33.27 10.11
N LYS A 255 -2.67 -33.55 9.45
CA LYS A 255 -2.68 -34.37 8.24
C LYS A 255 -2.24 -33.58 7.01
N ASP A 256 -2.79 -32.39 6.82
CA ASP A 256 -2.66 -31.67 5.56
C ASP A 256 -1.68 -30.49 5.64
N HIS A 257 -1.28 -30.05 6.86
CA HIS A 257 -0.56 -28.79 7.10
C HIS A 257 0.54 -28.87 8.18
N THR A 258 1.17 -30.03 8.40
CA THR A 258 2.12 -30.26 9.53
C THR A 258 3.23 -29.21 9.62
N ASP A 259 3.78 -28.80 8.48
CA ASP A 259 4.88 -27.82 8.38
C ASP A 259 4.43 -26.49 7.76
N SER A 260 3.14 -26.18 7.83
CA SER A 260 2.54 -24.97 7.26
C SER A 260 2.03 -24.02 8.35
N CYS A 261 1.96 -22.73 8.01
CA CYS A 261 1.34 -21.72 8.85
C CYS A 261 -0.12 -21.50 8.43
N GLY A 262 -0.98 -21.27 9.41
CA GLY A 262 -2.40 -20.99 9.19
C GLY A 262 -2.93 -19.92 10.13
N VAL A 263 -4.10 -19.37 9.76
CA VAL A 263 -4.85 -18.43 10.60
C VAL A 263 -6.26 -18.97 10.78
N VAL A 264 -6.74 -19.02 12.02
CA VAL A 264 -8.11 -19.39 12.35
C VAL A 264 -8.84 -18.15 12.85
N TYR A 265 -9.83 -17.69 12.09
CA TYR A 265 -10.69 -16.60 12.52
C TYR A 265 -11.85 -17.12 13.37
N VAL A 266 -12.08 -16.46 14.50
CA VAL A 266 -13.20 -16.71 15.41
C VAL A 266 -14.06 -15.47 15.55
N HIS A 267 -15.30 -15.64 15.98
CA HIS A 267 -16.27 -14.54 16.02
C HIS A 267 -16.03 -13.59 17.19
N LYS A 268 -15.85 -14.11 18.42
CA LYS A 268 -15.60 -13.29 19.62
C LYS A 268 -14.16 -13.42 20.09
N ARG A 269 -13.72 -12.41 20.83
CA ARG A 269 -12.38 -12.40 21.47
C ARG A 269 -12.22 -13.53 22.48
N SER A 270 -13.26 -13.82 23.28
CA SER A 270 -13.26 -14.94 24.23
C SER A 270 -13.00 -16.28 23.53
N ASP A 271 -13.61 -16.46 22.35
CA ASP A 271 -13.50 -17.69 21.57
C ASP A 271 -12.06 -17.94 21.11
N THR A 272 -11.22 -16.89 21.03
CA THR A 272 -9.80 -17.04 20.69
C THR A 272 -9.06 -17.80 21.77
N ASP A 273 -9.17 -17.36 23.02
CA ASP A 273 -8.50 -18.00 24.15
C ASP A 273 -9.08 -19.40 24.41
N ASP A 274 -10.41 -19.52 24.34
CA ASP A 274 -11.11 -20.79 24.54
C ASP A 274 -10.71 -21.84 23.49
N LEU A 275 -10.57 -21.42 22.22
CA LEU A 275 -10.12 -22.30 21.14
C LEU A 275 -8.67 -22.75 21.35
N VAL A 276 -7.77 -21.84 21.74
CA VAL A 276 -6.37 -22.18 22.02
C VAL A 276 -6.26 -23.20 23.15
N LEU A 277 -6.98 -22.98 24.25
CA LEU A 277 -7.01 -23.92 25.37
C LEU A 277 -7.58 -25.27 24.96
N SER A 278 -8.67 -25.27 24.19
CA SER A 278 -9.31 -26.49 23.70
C SER A 278 -8.40 -27.27 22.76
N MET A 279 -7.72 -26.61 21.82
CA MET A 279 -6.79 -27.24 20.89
C MET A 279 -5.59 -27.83 21.62
N ARG A 280 -4.96 -27.10 22.55
CA ARG A 280 -3.83 -27.61 23.34
C ARG A 280 -4.20 -28.79 24.22
N LYS A 281 -5.41 -28.79 24.80
CA LYS A 281 -5.93 -29.92 25.58
C LYS A 281 -6.19 -31.14 24.68
N ARG A 282 -6.65 -30.92 23.44
CA ARG A 282 -6.98 -31.99 22.50
C ARG A 282 -5.74 -32.61 21.87
N ASP A 283 -4.76 -31.78 21.53
CA ASP A 283 -3.52 -32.20 20.88
C ASP A 283 -2.36 -31.27 21.29
N PRO A 284 -1.52 -31.69 22.26
CA PRO A 284 -0.41 -30.87 22.76
C PRO A 284 0.66 -30.54 21.72
N ASP A 285 0.74 -31.30 20.63
CA ASP A 285 1.76 -31.11 19.58
C ASP A 285 1.40 -29.96 18.63
N VAL A 286 0.13 -29.55 18.59
CA VAL A 286 -0.32 -28.46 17.72
C VAL A 286 0.13 -27.12 18.30
N LYS A 287 1.05 -26.47 17.59
CA LYS A 287 1.50 -25.11 17.91
C LYS A 287 0.42 -24.10 17.56
N VAL A 288 -0.20 -23.53 18.59
CA VAL A 288 -1.27 -22.54 18.43
C VAL A 288 -1.12 -21.40 19.44
N ALA A 289 -1.39 -20.18 19.00
CA ALA A 289 -1.34 -18.96 19.79
C ALA A 289 -2.60 -18.10 19.54
N ALA A 290 -3.01 -17.36 20.57
CA ALA A 290 -4.15 -16.44 20.50
C ALA A 290 -3.68 -15.05 20.09
N PHE A 291 -4.49 -14.36 19.27
CA PHE A 291 -4.26 -12.96 18.93
C PHE A 291 -5.60 -12.20 18.86
N HIS A 292 -5.70 -11.12 19.62
CA HIS A 292 -6.83 -10.19 19.63
C HIS A 292 -6.41 -8.84 20.25
N ALA A 293 -7.20 -7.79 20.04
CA ALA A 293 -6.86 -6.40 20.42
C ALA A 293 -6.49 -6.15 21.91
N LYS A 294 -6.82 -7.06 22.84
CA LYS A 294 -6.40 -6.96 24.26
C LYS A 294 -4.97 -7.45 24.53
N PHE A 295 -4.31 -8.13 23.58
CA PHE A 295 -2.91 -8.55 23.76
C PHE A 295 -2.02 -7.31 23.81
N ARG A 296 -1.35 -7.09 24.95
CA ARG A 296 -0.31 -6.06 25.07
C ARG A 296 0.92 -6.52 24.28
N SER A 297 1.57 -5.58 23.59
CA SER A 297 2.74 -5.77 22.70
C SER A 297 3.96 -6.49 23.31
N ARG A 298 3.95 -6.85 24.59
CA ARG A 298 5.01 -7.64 25.25
C ARG A 298 4.85 -9.16 25.12
N ASN A 299 3.72 -9.66 24.63
CA ASN A 299 3.43 -11.11 24.61
C ASN A 299 3.43 -11.74 23.19
N VAL A 300 3.88 -11.01 22.18
CA VAL A 300 4.12 -11.58 20.85
C VAL A 300 5.59 -11.99 20.78
N LYS A 301 5.88 -13.21 21.22
CA LYS A 301 7.13 -13.92 20.94
C LYS A 301 6.81 -15.15 20.11
#